data_AF-A0A817XCV7-F1
#
_entry.id   AF-A0A817XCV7-F1
#
_cell.length_a   1.000
_cell.length_b   1.000
_cell.length_c   1.000
_cell.angle_alpha   90.00
_cell.angle_beta   90.00
_cell.angle_gamma   90.00
#
_symmetry.space_group_name_H-M   'P 1'
#
loop_
_entity.id
_entity.type
_entity.pdbx_description
1 polymer ?
#
loop_
_entity_poly.entity_id
_entity_poly.type
_entity_poly.pdbx_seq_one_letter_code
_entity_poly.pdbx_strand_id
1 'polypeptide(L)'
;MDCTESMGAYIAAAKNSINILTKTLTALFKIPPRLAFIGYRDVSDGANKLIRMNFTTDVGTFQKVLGNIAAFGGGDECEDVFGGIQAVAALQW
;
A
#
# COMPACT_ATOMS: atom_id res chain seq x y z
N MET A 1 1.99 2.28 3.98
CA MET A 1 0.73 2.04 4.72
C MET A 1 1.04 1.02 5.78
N ASP A 2 0.69 1.30 7.02
CA ASP A 2 0.75 0.31 8.09
C ASP A 2 -0.25 -0.82 7.81
N CYS A 3 0.24 -2.07 7.86
CA CYS A 3 -0.49 -3.29 7.55
C CYS A 3 -0.54 -4.29 8.72
N THR A 4 -0.30 -3.83 9.96
CA THR A 4 -0.48 -4.62 11.19
C THR A 4 -1.95 -4.99 11.45
N GLU A 5 -2.20 -5.95 12.34
CA GLU A 5 -3.55 -6.46 12.64
C GLU A 5 -4.54 -5.35 13.06
N SER A 6 -4.08 -4.39 13.87
CA SER A 6 -4.89 -3.26 14.36
C SER A 6 -5.43 -2.37 13.22
N MET A 7 -4.82 -2.44 12.04
CA MET A 7 -5.12 -1.56 10.92
C MET A 7 -6.25 -2.06 10.00
N GLY A 8 -6.88 -3.21 10.29
CA GLY A 8 -7.87 -3.84 9.41
C GLY A 8 -8.96 -2.90 8.86
N ALA A 9 -9.63 -2.13 9.73
CA ALA A 9 -10.67 -1.18 9.31
C ALA A 9 -10.11 -0.03 8.45
N TYR A 10 -8.90 0.45 8.78
CA TYR A 10 -8.24 1.52 8.06
C TYR A 10 -7.73 1.08 6.69
N ILE A 11 -7.24 -0.16 6.57
CA ILE A 11 -6.89 -0.78 5.29
C ILE A 11 -8.12 -0.87 4.39
N ALA A 12 -9.25 -1.33 4.90
CA ALA A 12 -10.50 -1.38 4.14
C ALA A 12 -10.94 0.02 3.66
N ALA A 13 -10.88 1.02 4.53
CA ALA A 13 -11.20 2.41 4.18
C ALA A 13 -10.25 2.95 3.10
N ALA A 14 -8.93 2.75 3.24
CA ALA A 14 -7.95 3.22 2.27
C ALA A 14 -8.14 2.59 0.89
N LYS A 15 -8.42 1.28 0.81
CA LYS A 15 -8.73 0.62 -0.46
C LYS A 15 -9.91 1.30 -1.17
N ASN A 16 -10.96 1.63 -0.44
CA ASN A 16 -12.12 2.33 -0.99
C ASN A 16 -11.77 3.75 -1.46
N SER A 17 -11.06 4.52 -0.64
CA SER A 17 -10.62 5.89 -0.99
C SER A 17 -9.72 5.91 -2.22
N ILE A 18 -8.78 4.97 -2.33
CA ILE A 18 -7.87 4.86 -3.47
C ILE A 18 -8.64 4.53 -4.77
N ASN A 19 -9.65 3.66 -4.69
CA ASN A 19 -10.52 3.34 -5.82
C ASN A 19 -11.29 4.57 -6.31
N ILE A 20 -11.82 5.37 -5.39
CA ILE A 20 -12.51 6.62 -5.72
C ILE A 20 -11.53 7.62 -6.34
N LEU A 21 -10.38 7.84 -5.70
CA LEU A 21 -9.34 8.77 -6.16
C LEU A 21 -8.89 8.44 -7.59
N THR A 22 -8.61 7.16 -7.87
CA THR A 22 -8.15 6.72 -9.19
C THR A 22 -9.18 7.00 -10.28
N LYS A 23 -10.47 6.74 -9.99
CA LYS A 23 -11.57 7.06 -10.91
C LYS A 23 -11.70 8.56 -11.14
N THR A 24 -11.64 9.36 -10.08
CA THR A 24 -11.72 10.82 -10.17
C THR A 24 -10.57 11.42 -10.97
N LEU A 25 -9.33 11.01 -10.70
CA LEU A 25 -8.15 11.49 -11.43
C LEU A 25 -8.21 11.15 -12.92
N THR A 26 -8.59 9.90 -13.24
CA THR A 26 -8.75 9.47 -14.63
C THR A 26 -9.84 10.28 -15.35
N ALA A 27 -10.96 10.55 -14.67
CA ALA A 27 -12.05 11.33 -15.23
C ALA A 27 -11.67 12.80 -15.46
N LEU A 28 -10.93 13.41 -14.53
CA LEU A 28 -10.54 14.81 -14.56
C LEU A 28 -9.44 15.10 -15.58
N PHE A 29 -8.38 14.28 -15.58
CA PHE A 29 -7.18 14.55 -16.39
C PHE A 29 -7.15 13.79 -17.72
N LYS A 30 -8.04 12.80 -17.93
CA LYS A 30 -8.08 11.94 -19.13
C LYS A 30 -6.78 11.15 -19.40
N ILE A 31 -5.92 11.02 -18.39
CA ILE A 31 -4.69 10.23 -18.40
C ILE A 31 -4.68 9.35 -17.16
N PRO A 32 -4.29 8.07 -17.26
CA PRO A 32 -4.24 7.18 -16.11
C PRO A 32 -3.12 7.62 -15.15
N PRO A 33 -3.38 7.68 -13.83
CA PRO A 33 -2.34 7.98 -12.86
C PRO A 33 -1.32 6.83 -12.78
N ARG A 34 -0.07 7.15 -12.43
CA ARG A 34 0.91 6.15 -11.99
C ARG A 34 0.68 5.85 -10.51
N LEU A 35 0.42 4.59 -10.18
CA LEU A 35 0.09 4.14 -8.84
C LEU A 35 1.14 3.13 -8.35
N ALA A 36 1.61 3.31 -7.11
CA ALA A 36 2.51 2.40 -6.42
C ALA A 36 2.00 2.16 -4.99
N PHE A 37 2.45 1.08 -4.35
CA PHE A 37 2.07 0.77 -2.97
C PHE A 37 3.26 0.27 -2.18
N ILE A 38 3.43 0.83 -0.98
CA ILE A 38 4.31 0.29 0.05
C ILE A 38 3.45 -0.01 1.28
N GLY A 39 3.50 -1.26 1.74
CA GLY A 39 2.98 -1.69 3.03
C GLY A 39 4.15 -1.99 3.97
N TYR A 40 4.04 -1.64 5.24
CA TYR A 40 5.02 -2.01 6.27
C TYR A 40 4.31 -2.58 7.50
N ARG A 41 5.04 -3.32 8.33
CA ARG A 41 4.62 -3.88 9.63
C ARG A 41 5.79 -3.78 10.62
N ASP A 42 5.83 -4.65 11.62
CA ASP A 42 6.91 -4.66 12.61
C ASP A 42 8.23 -5.18 12.06
N VAL A 43 9.31 -4.76 12.71
CA VAL A 43 10.67 -5.26 12.45
C VAL A 43 10.78 -6.77 12.62
N SER A 44 9.95 -7.34 13.50
CA SER A 44 9.90 -8.77 13.86
C SER A 44 9.13 -9.64 12.86
N ASP A 45 8.35 -9.05 11.93
CA ASP A 45 7.54 -9.77 10.94
C ASP A 45 8.37 -10.39 9.78
N GLY A 46 9.70 -10.38 9.88
CA GLY A 46 10.61 -11.09 9.00
C GLY A 46 10.42 -10.73 7.52
N ALA A 47 10.24 -11.74 6.65
CA ALA A 47 10.04 -11.53 5.21
C ALA A 47 8.71 -10.82 4.87
N ASN A 48 7.74 -10.86 5.78
CA ASN A 48 6.42 -10.26 5.58
C ASN A 48 6.35 -8.80 6.04
N LYS A 49 7.43 -8.26 6.62
CA LYS A 49 7.45 -6.89 7.16
C LYS A 49 7.24 -5.80 6.12
N LEU A 50 7.54 -6.08 4.84
CA LEU A 50 7.47 -5.09 3.77
C LEU A 50 6.73 -5.66 2.56
N ILE A 51 5.75 -4.91 2.07
CA ILE A 51 5.06 -5.17 0.81
C ILE A 51 5.44 -4.05 -0.15
N ARG A 52 5.91 -4.42 -1.35
CA ARG A 52 6.30 -3.45 -2.37
C ARG A 52 5.65 -3.75 -3.70
N MET A 53 5.00 -2.72 -4.26
CA MET A 53 4.53 -2.67 -5.62
C MET A 53 5.07 -1.41 -6.30
N ASN A 54 5.83 -1.59 -7.39
CA ASN A 54 6.33 -0.47 -8.20
C ASN A 54 5.20 0.26 -8.93
N PHE A 55 5.51 1.44 -9.47
CA PHE A 55 4.57 2.24 -10.24
C PHE A 55 4.00 1.48 -11.44
N THR A 56 2.69 1.55 -11.62
CA THR A 56 1.96 1.06 -12.79
C THR A 56 0.90 2.08 -13.22
N THR A 57 0.57 2.10 -14.51
CA THR A 57 -0.60 2.80 -15.05
C THR A 57 -1.81 1.88 -15.18
N ASP A 58 -1.63 0.57 -15.00
CA ASP A 58 -2.72 -0.41 -14.99
C ASP A 58 -3.42 -0.42 -13.62
N VAL A 59 -4.52 0.32 -13.57
CA VAL A 59 -5.40 0.43 -12.40
C VAL A 59 -5.94 -0.94 -11.96
N GLY A 60 -6.25 -1.84 -12.89
CA GLY A 60 -6.79 -3.16 -12.56
C GLY A 60 -5.75 -4.02 -11.84
N THR A 61 -4.50 -4.01 -12.33
CA THR A 61 -3.38 -4.69 -11.64
C THR A 61 -3.17 -4.11 -10.24
N PHE A 62 -3.20 -2.79 -10.10
CA PHE A 62 -3.05 -2.12 -8.80
C PHE A 62 -4.17 -2.47 -7.82
N GLN A 63 -5.43 -2.47 -8.28
CA GLN A 63 -6.58 -2.86 -7.47
C GLN A 63 -6.52 -4.32 -7.02
N LYS A 64 -6.03 -5.22 -7.88
CA LYS A 64 -5.85 -6.64 -7.52
C LYS A 64 -4.80 -6.80 -6.42
N VAL A 65 -3.67 -6.09 -6.51
CA VAL A 65 -2.64 -6.11 -5.46
C VAL A 65 -3.19 -5.53 -4.16
N LEU A 66 -3.87 -4.38 -4.21
CA LEU A 66 -4.52 -3.81 -3.03
C LEU A 66 -5.55 -4.77 -2.42
N GLY A 67 -6.32 -5.48 -3.24
CA GLY A 67 -7.27 -6.50 -2.80
C GLY A 67 -6.65 -7.54 -1.86
N ASN A 68 -5.42 -7.98 -2.17
CA ASN A 68 -4.69 -9.00 -1.43
C ASN A 68 -4.02 -8.49 -0.13
N ILE A 69 -4.01 -7.18 0.13
CA ILE A 69 -3.43 -6.64 1.37
C ILE A 69 -4.32 -7.01 2.55
N ALA A 70 -3.78 -7.78 3.49
CA ALA A 70 -4.44 -8.15 4.72
C ALA A 70 -3.73 -7.52 5.93
N ALA A 71 -4.52 -7.12 6.91
CA ALA A 71 -4.05 -6.78 8.24
C ALA A 71 -3.67 -8.08 8.97
N PHE A 72 -2.41 -8.19 9.37
CA PHE A 72 -1.91 -9.28 10.20
C PHE A 72 -0.56 -8.90 10.77
N GLY A 73 -0.08 -9.74 11.69
CA GLY A 73 1.17 -9.46 12.40
C GLY A 73 0.95 -8.28 13.33
N GLY A 74 2.05 -7.62 13.65
CA GLY A 74 2.07 -6.81 14.85
C GLY A 74 2.58 -7.62 16.04
N GLY A 75 3.20 -6.92 16.96
CA GLY A 75 3.71 -7.38 18.24
C GLY A 75 3.76 -6.21 19.23
N ASP A 76 4.48 -6.38 20.32
CA ASP A 76 4.69 -5.30 21.30
C ASP A 76 5.84 -4.35 20.91
N GLU A 77 6.54 -4.66 19.81
CA GLU A 77 7.60 -3.81 19.27
C GLU A 77 7.02 -2.71 18.37
N CYS A 78 7.85 -1.74 18.00
CA CYS A 78 7.43 -0.66 17.11
C CYS A 78 7.41 -1.09 15.63
N GLU A 79 6.50 -0.47 14.88
CA GLU A 79 6.36 -0.68 13.45
C GLU A 79 7.57 -0.13 12.68
N ASP A 80 7.97 -0.83 11.62
CA ASP A 80 9.10 -0.48 10.73
C ASP A 80 8.72 0.62 9.71
N VAL A 81 8.18 1.74 10.21
CA VAL A 81 7.76 2.90 9.41
C VAL A 81 8.94 3.42 8.57
N PHE A 82 10.14 3.46 9.17
CA PHE A 82 11.35 3.93 8.49
C PHE A 82 11.79 2.99 7.37
N GLY A 83 11.73 1.66 7.56
CA GLY A 83 11.94 0.70 6.49
C GLY A 83 10.93 0.86 5.36
N GLY A 84 9.67 1.14 5.70
CA GLY A 84 8.63 1.52 4.72
C GLY A 84 9.00 2.76 3.91
N ILE A 85 9.44 3.85 4.55
CA ILE A 85 9.86 5.08 3.87
C ILE A 85 11.11 4.85 3.02
N GLN A 86 12.09 4.11 3.53
CA GLN A 86 13.30 3.76 2.77
C GLN A 86 12.96 2.99 1.49
N ALA A 87 11.97 2.09 1.54
CA ALA A 87 11.51 1.35 0.38
C ALA A 87 10.89 2.24 -0.72
N VAL A 88 10.35 3.42 -0.37
CA VAL A 88 9.84 4.40 -1.33
C VAL A 88 10.97 4.91 -2.24
N ALA A 89 12.16 5.13 -1.69
CA ALA A 89 13.31 5.61 -2.46
C ALA A 89 13.77 4.59 -3.53
N ALA A 90 13.44 3.30 -3.34
CA ALA A 90 13.76 2.26 -4.30
C ALA A 90 12.72 2.10 -5.42
N LEU A 91 11.57 2.78 -5.35
CA LEU A 91 10.52 2.71 -6.38
C LEU A 91 11.03 3.24 -7.73
N GLN A 92 10.54 2.65 -8.81
CA GLN A 92 10.88 3.05 -10.19
C GLN A 92 10.00 4.22 -10.63
N TRP A 93 10.47 5.44 -10.34
CA TRP A 93 9.78 6.70 -10.63
C TRP A 93 9.59 7.02 -12.10
#